data_AF-A0A920RLJ1-F1
#
_entry.id   AF-A0A920RLJ1-F1
#
_cell.length_a   1.000
_cell.length_b   1.000
_cell.length_c   1.000
_cell.angle_alpha   90.00
_cell.angle_beta   90.00
_cell.angle_gamma   90.00
#
_symmetry.space_group_name_H-M   'P 1'
#
loop_
_entity.id
_entity.type
_entity.pdbx_description
1 polymer ?
#
loop_
_entity_poly.entity_id
_entity_poly.type
_entity_poly.pdbx_seq_one_letter_code
_entity_poly.pdbx_strand_id
1 'polypeptide(L)'
;MRFGPDHVTPSPETAFDFSDFGGIARAAEQCSGVGACRKSLVGTMCPSYMATRNEADSTRGRANALRMAINGQLGPEGLSHPSLKPALDLCLECKACKSECPTGVDMARMKSEYLYQFHRNTPRPRHDHRFANIRRTLELASKWPPLFNLASQTRLGRWLAGIAPERQPPQVAHRSLLTECQSLTLADPLTADVTFFPDTFSLHCEPHHVLAAIRVAQSQGLSAGIAPPVCCGRPLISRGFLDEARLQAESLVKALSPLAQAHRPIVFLEPGCWSAVIDDLPHLVSLVGPGISHRGGPLLPNLRTMGGRRSSGTLRANHKRRDRAAPWPLPPKSPDRYRTGRRSHSARWRMQHRPRQWLLRNGRLIWVRTRPPRGVPGNRRAGAGPRSPRPPWTCRRPRVQLPPPGRAPDRGAGIIDGRMAGRPTR
;
A
#
# COMPACT_ATOMS: atom_id res chain seq x y z
N MET A 1 -19.98 -24.93 -1.37
CA MET A 1 -20.16 -23.46 -1.54
C MET A 1 -20.67 -22.88 -0.22
N ARG A 2 -20.37 -21.61 0.08
CA ARG A 2 -20.76 -20.96 1.35
C ARG A 2 -22.22 -20.47 1.34
N PHE A 3 -22.78 -20.26 0.15
CA PHE A 3 -24.18 -19.94 -0.09
C PHE A 3 -24.84 -21.08 -0.88
N GLY A 4 -26.15 -21.25 -0.72
CA GLY A 4 -26.95 -22.23 -1.46
C GLY A 4 -27.09 -21.87 -2.95
N PRO A 5 -27.57 -22.80 -3.79
CA PRO A 5 -27.75 -22.57 -5.23
C PRO A 5 -28.71 -21.42 -5.55
N ASP A 6 -29.67 -21.13 -4.67
CA ASP A 6 -30.68 -20.08 -4.85
C ASP A 6 -30.22 -18.68 -4.36
N HIS A 7 -29.00 -18.56 -3.85
CA HIS A 7 -28.51 -17.27 -3.36
C HIS A 7 -28.17 -16.33 -4.51
N VAL A 8 -28.96 -15.27 -4.64
CA VAL A 8 -28.69 -14.16 -5.55
C VAL A 8 -27.82 -13.13 -4.83
N THR A 9 -26.60 -12.94 -5.31
CA THR A 9 -25.68 -11.93 -4.78
C THR A 9 -26.18 -10.52 -5.17
N PRO A 10 -26.45 -9.62 -4.21
CA PRO A 10 -26.83 -8.25 -4.52
C PRO A 10 -25.73 -7.50 -5.27
N SER A 11 -26.11 -6.62 -6.21
CA SER A 11 -25.18 -5.80 -6.99
C SER A 11 -25.50 -4.31 -6.79
N PRO A 12 -25.09 -3.71 -5.66
CA PRO A 12 -25.29 -2.28 -5.44
C PRO A 12 -24.46 -1.46 -6.45
N GLU A 13 -24.99 -0.30 -6.83
CA GLU A 13 -24.27 0.67 -7.66
C GLU A 13 -23.08 1.24 -6.88
N THR A 14 -21.90 1.26 -7.51
CA THR A 14 -20.64 1.68 -6.88
C THR A 14 -19.94 2.76 -7.71
N ALA A 15 -19.24 3.68 -7.04
CA ALA A 15 -18.45 4.69 -7.74
C ALA A 15 -17.17 4.11 -8.35
N PHE A 16 -16.56 3.14 -7.67
CA PHE A 16 -15.48 2.32 -8.21
C PHE A 16 -16.02 1.16 -9.08
N ASP A 17 -15.36 0.81 -10.19
CA ASP A 17 -15.76 -0.27 -11.11
C ASP A 17 -15.31 -1.69 -10.71
N PHE A 18 -16.15 -2.45 -9.98
CA PHE A 18 -15.80 -3.82 -9.54
C PHE A 18 -16.07 -4.90 -10.60
N SER A 19 -16.14 -4.55 -11.89
CA SER A 19 -16.42 -5.48 -13.00
C SER A 19 -15.44 -6.66 -13.06
N ASP A 20 -14.16 -6.46 -12.70
CA ASP A 20 -13.15 -7.53 -12.60
C ASP A 20 -13.57 -8.70 -11.70
N PHE A 21 -14.47 -8.45 -10.74
CA PHE A 21 -15.02 -9.46 -9.84
C PHE A 21 -16.50 -9.77 -10.12
N GLY A 22 -17.15 -9.04 -11.03
CA GLY A 22 -18.59 -9.09 -11.24
C GLY A 22 -19.38 -8.36 -10.16
N GLY A 23 -18.82 -7.30 -9.58
CA GLY A 23 -19.46 -6.45 -8.56
C GLY A 23 -18.78 -6.50 -7.19
N ILE A 24 -19.06 -5.50 -6.34
CA ILE A 24 -18.43 -5.36 -5.01
C ILE A 24 -18.74 -6.53 -4.08
N ALA A 25 -19.93 -7.12 -4.19
CA ALA A 25 -20.33 -8.28 -3.40
C ALA A 25 -19.39 -9.48 -3.66
N ARG A 26 -19.16 -9.78 -4.94
CA ARG A 26 -18.22 -10.83 -5.35
C ARG A 26 -16.78 -10.48 -5.03
N ALA A 27 -16.41 -9.19 -5.08
CA ALA A 27 -15.10 -8.73 -4.61
C ALA A 27 -14.89 -9.03 -3.10
N ALA A 28 -15.92 -8.84 -2.27
CA ALA A 28 -15.88 -9.22 -0.86
C ALA A 28 -15.87 -10.76 -0.67
N GLU A 29 -16.47 -11.51 -1.58
CA GLU A 29 -16.47 -12.99 -1.61
C GLU A 29 -15.14 -13.62 -2.02
N GLN A 30 -14.23 -12.87 -2.67
CA GLN A 30 -12.86 -13.33 -2.96
C GLN A 30 -12.08 -13.76 -1.70
N CYS A 31 -12.50 -13.31 -0.52
CA CYS A 31 -11.94 -13.82 0.73
C CYS A 31 -12.40 -15.27 0.98
N SER A 32 -11.52 -16.23 0.65
CA SER A 32 -11.69 -17.67 0.89
C SER A 32 -11.68 -18.09 2.37
N GLY A 33 -11.36 -17.17 3.28
CA GLY A 33 -11.30 -17.46 4.72
C GLY A 33 -10.01 -18.10 5.22
N VAL A 34 -9.00 -18.29 4.34
CA VAL A 34 -7.70 -18.93 4.63
C VAL A 34 -6.95 -18.32 5.83
N GLY A 35 -7.26 -17.09 6.22
CA GLY A 35 -6.71 -16.48 7.43
C GLY A 35 -5.25 -16.02 7.29
N ALA A 36 -4.73 -15.90 6.06
CA ALA A 36 -3.39 -15.36 5.80
C ALA A 36 -3.17 -13.94 6.36
N CYS A 37 -4.25 -13.20 6.63
CA CYS A 37 -4.23 -11.89 7.26
C CYS A 37 -4.03 -11.92 8.79
N ARG A 38 -4.08 -13.10 9.43
CA ARG A 38 -3.88 -13.26 10.89
C ARG A 38 -2.42 -13.45 11.28
N LYS A 39 -1.51 -12.83 10.53
CA LYS A 39 -0.08 -12.87 10.84
C LYS A 39 0.22 -12.00 12.07
N SER A 40 1.29 -12.35 12.78
CA SER A 40 1.65 -11.68 14.03
C SER A 40 3.04 -11.05 14.06
N LEU A 41 3.98 -11.56 13.25
CA LEU A 41 5.41 -11.23 13.35
C LEU A 41 6.06 -10.93 12.00
N VAL A 42 5.44 -11.34 10.88
CA VAL A 42 6.05 -11.25 9.54
C VAL A 42 5.02 -10.79 8.51
N GLY A 43 5.50 -10.09 7.49
CA GLY A 43 4.67 -9.45 6.47
C GLY A 43 4.06 -8.14 6.94
N THR A 44 3.34 -7.49 6.04
CA THR A 44 2.67 -6.21 6.25
C THR A 44 1.16 -6.40 6.45
N MET A 45 0.57 -7.48 5.90
CA MET A 45 -0.85 -7.78 6.05
C MET A 45 -1.16 -8.51 7.37
N CYS A 46 -2.01 -8.02 8.29
CA CYS A 46 -2.68 -6.72 8.46
C CYS A 46 -2.14 -6.02 9.71
N PRO A 47 -1.69 -4.75 9.65
CA PRO A 47 -1.06 -4.11 10.79
C PRO A 47 -2.04 -3.88 11.94
N SER A 48 -3.30 -3.59 11.63
CA SER A 48 -4.38 -3.46 12.62
C SER A 48 -4.59 -4.75 13.41
N TYR A 49 -4.70 -5.91 12.74
CA TYR A 49 -4.78 -7.20 13.43
C TYR A 49 -3.51 -7.52 14.23
N MET A 50 -2.33 -7.17 13.70
CA MET A 50 -1.06 -7.39 14.42
C MET A 50 -1.03 -6.64 15.75
N ALA A 51 -1.59 -5.43 15.78
CA ALA A 51 -1.69 -4.61 16.97
C ALA A 51 -2.81 -5.06 17.93
N THR A 52 -4.02 -5.28 17.42
CA THR A 52 -5.21 -5.51 18.27
C THR A 52 -5.46 -6.97 18.60
N ARG A 53 -4.97 -7.90 17.77
CA ARG A 53 -5.31 -9.35 17.79
C ARG A 53 -6.80 -9.66 17.61
N ASN A 54 -7.63 -8.66 17.33
CA ASN A 54 -9.06 -8.82 17.11
C ASN A 54 -9.34 -9.22 15.66
N GLU A 55 -10.08 -10.31 15.45
CA GLU A 55 -10.43 -10.83 14.13
C GLU A 55 -11.10 -9.78 13.23
N ALA A 56 -11.92 -8.89 13.80
CA ALA A 56 -12.60 -7.81 13.09
C ALA A 56 -11.62 -6.87 12.37
N ASP A 57 -10.40 -6.72 12.88
CA ASP A 57 -9.35 -5.86 12.33
C ASP A 57 -8.48 -6.55 11.27
N SER A 58 -8.79 -7.79 10.92
CA SER A 58 -8.14 -8.52 9.84
C SER A 58 -8.89 -8.31 8.51
N THR A 59 -8.21 -8.52 7.37
CA THR A 59 -8.88 -8.52 6.06
C THR A 59 -10.03 -9.52 6.01
N ARG A 60 -9.89 -10.68 6.64
CA ARG A 60 -10.95 -11.71 6.68
C ARG A 60 -12.16 -11.22 7.48
N GLY A 61 -11.94 -10.63 8.64
CA GLY A 61 -13.00 -10.03 9.46
C GLY A 61 -13.75 -8.94 8.70
N ARG A 62 -13.01 -8.01 8.08
CA ARG A 62 -13.59 -6.93 7.26
C ARG A 62 -14.37 -7.44 6.06
N ALA A 63 -13.84 -8.43 5.33
CA ALA A 63 -14.54 -9.04 4.21
C ALA A 63 -15.81 -9.78 4.65
N ASN A 64 -15.80 -10.45 5.81
CA ASN A 64 -17.02 -11.00 6.41
C ASN A 64 -18.04 -9.90 6.72
N ALA A 65 -17.63 -8.81 7.39
CA ALA A 65 -18.51 -7.71 7.73
C ALA A 65 -19.15 -7.08 6.48
N LEU A 66 -18.36 -6.78 5.46
CA LEU A 66 -18.84 -6.27 4.18
C LEU A 66 -19.83 -7.22 3.50
N ARG A 67 -19.57 -8.53 3.49
CA ARG A 67 -20.54 -9.52 2.96
C ARG A 67 -21.85 -9.53 3.73
N MET A 68 -21.79 -9.52 5.06
CA MET A 68 -22.99 -9.50 5.90
C MET A 68 -23.82 -8.24 5.63
N ALA A 69 -23.18 -7.08 5.50
CA ALA A 69 -23.82 -5.84 5.10
C ALA A 69 -24.50 -5.96 3.73
N ILE A 70 -23.73 -6.32 2.69
CA ILE A 70 -24.23 -6.37 1.31
C ILE A 70 -25.40 -7.36 1.17
N ASN A 71 -25.35 -8.49 1.88
CA ASN A 71 -26.41 -9.51 1.85
C ASN A 71 -27.59 -9.20 2.79
N GLY A 72 -27.67 -7.98 3.34
CA GLY A 72 -28.78 -7.54 4.19
C GLY A 72 -28.80 -8.15 5.59
N GLN A 73 -27.77 -8.91 5.99
CA GLN A 73 -27.72 -9.56 7.32
C GLN A 73 -27.48 -8.56 8.46
N LEU A 74 -26.97 -7.36 8.15
CA LEU A 74 -26.84 -6.28 9.14
C LEU A 74 -28.04 -5.32 9.13
N GLY A 75 -28.84 -5.31 8.08
CA GLY A 75 -29.93 -4.34 7.87
C GLY A 75 -30.09 -3.97 6.39
N PRO A 76 -31.17 -3.26 6.02
CA PRO A 76 -31.45 -2.86 4.65
C PRO A 76 -30.46 -1.82 4.09
N GLU A 77 -29.68 -1.15 4.94
CA GLU A 77 -28.75 -0.08 4.57
C GLU A 77 -27.52 -0.57 3.80
N GLY A 78 -27.26 -1.88 3.80
CA GLY A 78 -26.17 -2.48 3.04
C GLY A 78 -24.80 -1.89 3.38
N LEU A 79 -24.08 -1.41 2.36
CA LEU A 79 -22.77 -0.77 2.52
C LEU A 79 -22.80 0.52 3.34
N SER A 80 -23.97 1.13 3.57
CA SER A 80 -24.09 2.32 4.41
C SER A 80 -24.34 1.99 5.88
N HIS A 81 -24.32 0.70 6.26
CA HIS A 81 -24.64 0.28 7.61
C HIS A 81 -23.56 0.70 8.64
N PRO A 82 -23.90 1.41 9.74
CA PRO A 82 -22.93 1.93 10.71
C PRO A 82 -22.04 0.88 11.39
N SER A 83 -22.54 -0.36 11.56
CA SER A 83 -21.76 -1.46 12.16
C SER A 83 -20.54 -1.91 11.33
N LEU A 84 -20.40 -1.45 10.09
CA LEU A 84 -19.18 -1.65 9.31
C LEU A 84 -18.03 -0.74 9.78
N LYS A 85 -18.36 0.44 10.33
CA LYS A 85 -17.36 1.44 10.71
C LYS A 85 -16.30 0.88 11.64
N PRO A 86 -16.61 0.20 12.76
CA PRO A 86 -15.58 -0.31 13.67
C PRO A 86 -14.58 -1.26 13.01
N ALA A 87 -15.03 -2.09 12.07
CA ALA A 87 -14.15 -3.01 11.36
C ALA A 87 -13.26 -2.31 10.32
N LEU A 88 -13.76 -1.25 9.67
CA LEU A 88 -13.07 -0.56 8.58
C LEU A 88 -12.25 0.66 9.03
N ASP A 89 -12.54 1.25 10.18
CA ASP A 89 -11.89 2.48 10.68
C ASP A 89 -10.38 2.30 10.79
N LEU A 90 -9.94 1.20 11.41
CA LEU A 90 -8.52 0.87 11.62
C LEU A 90 -7.82 0.33 10.36
N CYS A 91 -8.52 0.19 9.24
CA CYS A 91 -7.88 -0.20 7.98
C CYS A 91 -7.06 0.96 7.43
N LEU A 92 -5.74 0.80 7.33
CA LEU A 92 -4.82 1.83 6.82
C LEU A 92 -4.82 1.97 5.29
N GLU A 93 -5.63 1.17 4.58
CA GLU A 93 -5.67 1.16 3.10
C GLU A 93 -4.31 0.89 2.43
N CYS A 94 -3.36 0.28 3.16
CA CYS A 94 -2.00 0.02 2.71
C CYS A 94 -1.86 -0.98 1.54
N LYS A 95 -2.97 -1.58 1.09
CA LYS A 95 -3.05 -2.60 0.03
C LYS A 95 -2.16 -3.83 0.19
N ALA A 96 -1.57 -4.06 1.37
CA ALA A 96 -0.85 -5.30 1.67
C ALA A 96 -1.74 -6.54 1.51
N CYS A 97 -3.05 -6.39 1.69
CA CYS A 97 -4.00 -7.47 1.45
C CYS A 97 -4.17 -7.85 -0.02
N LYS A 98 -4.02 -6.90 -0.94
CA LYS A 98 -4.06 -7.17 -2.38
C LYS A 98 -2.82 -7.94 -2.83
N SER A 99 -1.65 -7.61 -2.27
CA SER A 99 -0.37 -8.19 -2.69
C SER A 99 0.02 -9.47 -1.94
N GLU A 100 -0.30 -9.59 -0.64
CA GLU A 100 0.10 -10.74 0.17
C GLU A 100 -0.99 -11.82 0.32
N CYS A 101 -2.26 -11.50 0.06
CA CYS A 101 -3.32 -12.50 0.11
C CYS A 101 -3.26 -13.35 -1.16
N PRO A 102 -3.29 -14.69 -1.07
CA PRO A 102 -3.29 -15.56 -2.26
C PRO A 102 -4.51 -15.32 -3.17
N THR A 103 -5.59 -14.73 -2.64
CA THR A 103 -6.80 -14.40 -3.41
C THR A 103 -6.88 -12.94 -3.84
N GLY A 104 -5.87 -12.10 -3.54
CA GLY A 104 -5.80 -10.73 -4.05
C GLY A 104 -6.87 -9.75 -3.52
N VAL A 105 -7.39 -9.96 -2.30
CA VAL A 105 -8.46 -9.12 -1.73
C VAL A 105 -8.01 -7.66 -1.61
N ASP A 106 -8.69 -6.76 -2.31
CA ASP A 106 -8.45 -5.31 -2.23
C ASP A 106 -9.36 -4.63 -1.21
N MET A 107 -8.99 -4.74 0.07
CA MET A 107 -9.73 -4.11 1.17
C MET A 107 -9.64 -2.58 1.15
N ALA A 108 -8.59 -2.01 0.56
CA ALA A 108 -8.44 -0.56 0.48
C ALA A 108 -9.54 0.02 -0.41
N ARG A 109 -9.69 -0.54 -1.60
CA ARG A 109 -10.72 -0.15 -2.56
C ARG A 109 -12.14 -0.32 -2.00
N MET A 110 -12.42 -1.46 -1.37
CA MET A 110 -13.72 -1.69 -0.73
C MET A 110 -13.99 -0.74 0.44
N LYS A 111 -12.96 -0.35 1.21
CA LYS A 111 -13.12 0.66 2.27
C LYS A 111 -13.45 2.03 1.70
N SER A 112 -12.76 2.46 0.65
CA SER A 112 -13.03 3.76 0.02
C SER A 112 -14.45 3.82 -0.56
N GLU A 113 -14.94 2.72 -1.17
CA GLU A 113 -16.33 2.59 -1.60
C GLU A 113 -17.31 2.59 -0.42
N TYR A 114 -17.02 1.88 0.66
CA TYR A 114 -17.81 1.94 1.90
C TYR A 114 -17.95 3.39 2.42
N LEU A 115 -16.84 4.13 2.52
CA LEU A 115 -16.85 5.52 2.99
C LEU A 115 -17.68 6.42 2.07
N TYR A 116 -17.63 6.18 0.76
CA TYR A 116 -18.44 6.89 -0.21
C TYR A 116 -19.94 6.68 0.04
N GLN A 117 -20.37 5.43 0.18
CA GLN A 117 -21.78 5.08 0.40
C GLN A 117 -22.27 5.51 1.78
N PHE A 118 -21.49 5.23 2.84
CA PHE A 118 -21.80 5.59 4.22
C PHE A 118 -22.10 7.08 4.39
N HIS A 119 -21.32 7.92 3.73
CA HIS A 119 -21.45 9.37 3.83
C HIS A 119 -22.44 10.01 2.84
N ARG A 120 -23.15 9.22 2.02
CA ARG A 120 -24.36 9.71 1.34
C ARG A 120 -25.49 9.96 2.33
N ASN A 121 -25.56 9.14 3.39
CA ASN A 121 -26.61 9.21 4.41
C ASN A 121 -26.10 9.73 5.77
N THR A 122 -24.77 9.76 5.97
CA THR A 122 -24.15 10.18 7.23
C THR A 122 -23.29 11.42 7.04
N PRO A 123 -23.48 12.50 7.83
CA PRO A 123 -22.65 13.70 7.74
C PRO A 123 -21.15 13.39 7.88
N ARG A 124 -20.33 14.06 7.07
CA ARG A 124 -18.87 13.92 7.12
C ARG A 124 -18.27 14.80 8.23
N PRO A 125 -17.33 14.29 9.03
CA PRO A 125 -16.54 15.12 9.92
C PRO A 125 -15.77 16.21 9.16
N ARG A 126 -15.66 17.42 9.74
CA ARG A 126 -14.93 18.54 9.11
C ARG A 126 -13.46 18.21 8.78
N HIS A 127 -12.83 17.34 9.58
CA HIS A 127 -11.45 16.95 9.34
C HIS A 127 -11.29 16.14 8.04
N ASP A 128 -12.31 15.38 7.62
CA ASP A 128 -12.27 14.63 6.36
C ASP A 128 -12.20 15.56 5.17
N HIS A 129 -12.99 16.65 5.17
CA HIS A 129 -12.91 17.67 4.12
C HIS A 129 -11.53 18.33 4.03
N ARG A 130 -10.87 18.56 5.18
CA ARG A 130 -9.52 19.14 5.21
C ARG A 130 -8.47 18.17 4.69
N PHE A 131 -8.52 16.90 5.09
CA PHE A 131 -7.58 15.89 4.61
C PHE A 131 -7.79 15.60 3.12
N ALA A 132 -9.05 15.50 2.67
CA ALA A 132 -9.39 15.35 1.25
C ALA A 132 -8.82 16.50 0.40
N ASN A 133 -8.86 17.73 0.93
CA ASN A 133 -8.33 18.94 0.28
C ASN A 133 -6.93 19.34 0.75
N ILE A 134 -6.14 18.41 1.30
CA ILE A 134 -4.83 18.73 1.90
C ILE A 134 -3.88 19.41 0.92
N ARG A 135 -3.97 19.07 -0.37
CA ARG A 135 -3.21 19.73 -1.45
C ARG A 135 -3.43 21.24 -1.44
N ARG A 136 -4.70 21.67 -1.47
CA ARG A 136 -5.08 23.08 -1.45
C ARG A 136 -4.68 23.76 -0.15
N THR A 137 -4.81 23.06 0.98
CA THR A 137 -4.36 23.58 2.29
C THR A 137 -2.87 23.86 2.28
N LEU A 138 -2.05 22.93 1.77
CA LEU A 138 -0.59 23.08 1.71
C LEU A 138 -0.15 24.13 0.68
N GLU A 139 -0.85 24.24 -0.45
CA GLU A 139 -0.62 25.33 -1.42
C GLU A 139 -0.82 26.70 -0.79
N LEU A 140 -1.92 26.90 -0.05
CA LEU A 140 -2.17 28.15 0.67
C LEU A 140 -1.14 28.38 1.79
N ALA A 141 -0.83 27.33 2.55
CA ALA A 141 0.16 27.40 3.62
C ALA A 141 1.57 27.75 3.11
N SER A 142 1.92 27.30 1.90
CA SER A 142 3.22 27.58 1.29
C SER A 142 3.47 29.05 0.96
N LYS A 143 2.43 29.90 0.98
CA LYS A 143 2.58 31.36 0.85
C LYS A 143 3.18 32.01 2.10
N TRP A 144 2.93 31.43 3.28
CA TRP A 144 3.44 31.93 4.57
C TRP A 144 3.91 30.78 5.48
N PRO A 145 4.95 30.01 5.08
CA PRO A 145 5.36 28.80 5.82
C PRO A 145 5.68 29.03 7.31
N PRO A 146 6.40 30.09 7.73
CA PRO A 146 6.73 30.29 9.15
C PRO A 146 5.48 30.43 10.03
N LEU A 147 4.50 31.20 9.59
CA LEU A 147 3.26 31.42 10.34
C LEU A 147 2.43 30.14 10.41
N PHE A 148 2.31 29.42 9.29
CA PHE A 148 1.58 28.15 9.28
C PHE A 148 2.25 27.10 10.17
N ASN A 149 3.58 26.98 10.11
CA ASN A 149 4.33 26.05 10.94
C ASN A 149 4.22 26.40 12.43
N LEU A 150 4.32 27.68 12.79
CA LEU A 150 4.13 28.12 14.17
C LEU A 150 2.73 27.74 14.68
N ALA A 151 1.68 28.05 13.90
CA ALA A 151 0.30 27.79 14.28
C ALA A 151 -0.02 26.27 14.37
N SER A 152 0.38 25.50 13.35
CA SER A 152 0.08 24.06 13.25
C SER A 152 0.79 23.21 14.31
N GLN A 153 1.92 23.69 14.84
CA GLN A 153 2.65 23.01 15.91
C GLN A 153 2.13 23.32 17.33
N THR A 154 1.09 24.16 17.47
CA THR A 154 0.41 24.37 18.76
C THR A 154 -0.63 23.28 19.04
N ARG A 155 -0.95 23.03 20.33
CA ARG A 155 -2.04 22.11 20.72
C ARG A 155 -3.38 22.57 20.16
N LEU A 156 -3.67 23.88 20.21
CA LEU A 156 -4.90 24.47 19.68
C LEU A 156 -4.97 24.29 18.16
N GLY A 157 -3.89 24.54 17.43
CA GLY A 157 -3.81 24.35 15.99
C GLY A 157 -4.10 22.90 15.58
N ARG A 158 -3.51 21.93 16.28
CA ARG A 158 -3.78 20.50 16.06
C ARG A 158 -5.22 20.12 16.35
N TRP A 159 -5.74 20.57 17.49
CA TRP A 159 -7.14 20.33 17.88
C TRP A 159 -8.11 20.92 16.85
N LEU A 160 -7.91 22.18 16.46
CA LEU A 160 -8.68 22.83 15.41
C LEU A 160 -8.61 22.02 14.12
N ALA A 161 -7.43 21.55 13.72
CA ALA A 161 -7.20 20.70 12.55
C ALA A 161 -7.79 19.27 12.65
N GLY A 162 -8.31 18.86 13.81
CA GLY A 162 -8.81 17.51 14.04
C GLY A 162 -7.68 16.46 14.07
N ILE A 163 -6.49 16.89 14.46
CA ILE A 163 -5.30 16.07 14.62
C ILE A 163 -5.10 15.80 16.11
N ALA A 164 -4.82 14.53 16.45
CA ALA A 164 -4.56 14.15 17.84
C ALA A 164 -3.40 14.98 18.43
N PRO A 165 -3.50 15.51 19.67
CA PRO A 165 -2.51 16.41 20.25
C PRO A 165 -1.08 15.87 20.31
N GLU A 166 -0.92 14.53 20.31
CA GLU A 166 0.34 13.79 20.36
C GLU A 166 1.01 13.66 18.99
N ARG A 167 0.29 13.95 17.90
CA ARG A 167 0.80 13.85 16.53
C ARG A 167 1.46 15.15 16.11
N GLN A 168 2.56 15.04 15.38
CA GLN A 168 3.22 16.19 14.77
C GLN A 168 2.78 16.30 13.32
N PRO A 169 2.11 17.39 12.91
CA PRO A 169 1.79 17.60 11.50
C PRO A 169 3.08 17.87 10.71
N PRO A 170 3.10 17.52 9.41
CA PRO A 170 4.22 17.85 8.55
C PRO A 170 4.43 19.36 8.49
N GLN A 171 5.68 19.78 8.43
CA GLN A 171 6.05 21.19 8.29
C GLN A 171 6.03 21.58 6.82
N VAL A 172 5.57 22.78 6.53
CA VAL A 172 5.64 23.37 5.19
C VAL A 172 7.04 23.93 4.98
N ALA A 173 7.68 23.54 3.89
CA ALA A 173 9.00 24.01 3.50
C ALA A 173 8.97 25.52 3.21
N HIS A 174 10.06 26.20 3.54
CA HIS A 174 10.23 27.63 3.24
C HIS A 174 10.21 27.92 1.73
N ARG A 175 10.71 26.98 0.92
CA ARG A 175 10.70 27.04 -0.55
C ARG A 175 10.05 25.78 -1.08
N SER A 176 9.11 25.95 -2.00
CA SER A 176 8.43 24.82 -2.66
C SER A 176 9.40 24.10 -3.60
N LEU A 177 9.11 22.83 -3.92
CA LEU A 177 9.90 22.08 -4.90
C LEU A 177 9.97 22.81 -6.25
N LEU A 178 8.87 23.40 -6.72
CA LEU A 178 8.85 24.12 -8.00
C LEU A 178 9.77 25.34 -7.97
N THR A 179 9.80 26.07 -6.84
CA THR A 179 10.71 27.20 -6.63
C THR A 179 12.17 26.76 -6.58
N GLU A 180 12.47 25.65 -5.93
CA GLU A 180 13.83 25.09 -5.89
C GLU A 180 14.28 24.65 -7.29
N CYS A 181 13.40 24.00 -8.05
CA CYS A 181 13.66 23.54 -9.41
C CYS A 181 13.99 24.65 -10.41
N GLN A 182 13.60 25.90 -10.17
CA GLN A 182 13.98 27.05 -11.01
C GLN A 182 15.49 27.28 -11.05
N SER A 183 16.22 26.84 -10.01
CA SER A 183 17.68 26.97 -9.93
C SER A 183 18.44 25.77 -10.53
N LEU A 184 17.72 24.76 -11.01
CA LEU A 184 18.30 23.53 -11.54
C LEU A 184 18.21 23.49 -13.07
N THR A 185 19.20 22.86 -13.70
CA THR A 185 19.11 22.49 -15.11
C THR A 185 18.21 21.27 -15.27
N LEU A 186 16.95 21.49 -15.61
CA LEU A 186 15.98 20.43 -15.91
C LEU A 186 15.71 20.39 -17.42
N ALA A 187 15.54 19.18 -17.94
CA ALA A 187 15.10 18.98 -19.32
C ALA A 187 13.57 19.08 -19.42
N ASP A 188 13.06 19.28 -20.63
CA ASP A 188 11.63 19.15 -20.91
C ASP A 188 11.17 17.74 -20.47
N PRO A 189 10.13 17.62 -19.63
CA PRO A 189 9.67 16.33 -19.12
C PRO A 189 9.25 15.33 -20.22
N LEU A 190 8.95 15.78 -21.44
CA LEU A 190 8.67 14.93 -22.60
C LEU A 190 9.94 14.31 -23.22
N THR A 191 11.08 14.97 -23.06
CA THR A 191 12.36 14.55 -23.67
C THR A 191 13.35 13.99 -22.66
N ALA A 192 13.16 14.29 -21.38
CA ALA A 192 14.02 13.85 -20.29
C ALA A 192 14.14 12.32 -20.24
N ASP A 193 15.33 11.84 -19.87
CA ASP A 193 15.58 10.41 -19.67
C ASP A 193 14.79 9.87 -18.47
N VAL A 194 14.53 10.71 -17.48
CA VAL A 194 13.67 10.41 -16.34
C VAL A 194 12.85 11.63 -15.92
N THR A 195 11.56 11.43 -15.70
CA THR A 195 10.65 12.48 -15.22
C THR A 195 10.14 12.13 -13.83
N PHE A 196 10.35 13.01 -12.86
CA PHE A 196 9.89 12.80 -11.49
C PHE A 196 8.48 13.35 -11.30
N PHE A 197 7.61 12.54 -10.70
CA PHE A 197 6.27 12.95 -10.31
C PHE A 197 6.32 13.72 -8.98
N PRO A 198 5.94 15.01 -8.94
CA PRO A 198 5.96 15.78 -7.72
C PRO A 198 4.66 15.56 -6.92
N ASP A 199 4.71 14.73 -5.88
CA ASP A 199 3.55 14.53 -5.01
C ASP A 199 3.25 15.74 -4.10
N THR A 200 2.10 15.71 -3.42
CA THR A 200 1.63 16.82 -2.60
C THR A 200 2.61 17.22 -1.48
N PHE A 201 3.22 16.25 -0.81
CA PHE A 201 4.14 16.49 0.29
C PHE A 201 5.54 16.82 -0.21
N SER A 202 6.03 16.17 -1.27
CA SER A 202 7.28 16.59 -1.91
C SER A 202 7.20 18.03 -2.42
N LEU A 203 6.04 18.48 -2.91
CA LEU A 203 5.87 19.85 -3.40
C LEU A 203 5.99 20.91 -2.30
N HIS A 204 5.42 20.66 -1.11
CA HIS A 204 5.25 21.70 -0.09
C HIS A 204 5.90 21.42 1.26
N CYS A 205 6.28 20.19 1.58
CA CYS A 205 6.82 19.81 2.88
C CYS A 205 8.26 19.31 2.78
N GLU A 206 8.51 18.36 1.87
CA GLU A 206 9.79 17.64 1.79
C GLU A 206 10.40 17.70 0.38
N PRO A 207 10.64 18.90 -0.19
CA PRO A 207 11.17 19.04 -1.55
C PRO A 207 12.54 18.37 -1.73
N HIS A 208 13.31 18.28 -0.66
CA HIS A 208 14.65 17.69 -0.65
C HIS A 208 14.67 16.22 -1.12
N HIS A 209 13.58 15.46 -0.96
CA HIS A 209 13.50 14.08 -1.46
C HIS A 209 13.55 14.02 -3.00
N VAL A 210 12.76 14.86 -3.68
CA VAL A 210 12.77 14.94 -5.15
C VAL A 210 14.05 15.57 -5.66
N LEU A 211 14.54 16.64 -5.02
CA LEU A 211 15.81 17.28 -5.38
C LEU A 211 16.99 16.31 -5.26
N ALA A 212 17.03 15.47 -4.22
CA ALA A 212 18.04 14.42 -4.08
C ALA A 212 17.93 13.37 -5.20
N ALA A 213 16.71 12.94 -5.55
CA ALA A 213 16.48 12.00 -6.64
C ALA A 213 16.93 12.55 -8.00
N ILE A 214 16.67 13.84 -8.27
CA ILE A 214 17.17 14.54 -9.47
C ILE A 214 18.69 14.53 -9.50
N ARG A 215 19.35 14.90 -8.40
CA ARG A 215 20.82 14.90 -8.31
C ARG A 215 21.42 13.51 -8.57
N VAL A 216 20.79 12.47 -8.01
CA VAL A 216 21.20 11.08 -8.25
C VAL A 216 21.07 10.72 -9.73
N ALA A 217 19.97 11.04 -10.39
CA ALA A 217 19.82 10.81 -11.83
C ALA A 217 20.88 11.55 -12.66
N GLN A 218 21.08 12.85 -12.39
CA GLN A 218 22.05 13.68 -13.11
C GLN A 218 23.49 13.22 -12.91
N SER A 219 23.85 12.73 -11.71
CA SER A 219 25.17 12.13 -11.45
C SER A 219 25.46 10.87 -12.28
N GLN A 220 24.42 10.24 -12.85
CA GLN A 220 24.55 9.11 -13.77
C GLN A 220 24.53 9.55 -15.24
N GLY A 221 24.60 10.86 -15.51
CA GLY A 221 24.54 11.44 -16.85
C GLY A 221 23.15 11.43 -17.48
N LEU A 222 22.09 11.21 -16.69
CA LEU A 222 20.71 11.23 -17.18
C LEU A 222 20.12 12.64 -17.10
N SER A 223 19.41 13.05 -18.15
CA SER A 223 18.58 14.26 -18.09
C SER A 223 17.34 14.02 -17.22
N ALA A 224 17.00 15.00 -16.37
CA ALA A 224 15.89 14.91 -15.44
C ALA A 224 14.83 15.98 -15.73
N GLY A 225 13.56 15.58 -15.72
CA GLY A 225 12.40 16.46 -15.82
C GLY A 225 11.49 16.36 -14.60
N ILE A 226 10.56 17.31 -14.48
CA ILE A 226 9.49 17.30 -13.47
C ILE A 226 8.15 17.23 -14.19
N ALA A 227 7.30 16.28 -13.82
CA ALA A 227 5.96 16.17 -14.37
C ALA A 227 5.09 17.38 -13.97
N PRO A 228 4.03 17.71 -14.76
CA PRO A 228 3.06 18.72 -14.35
C PRO A 228 2.53 18.47 -12.93
N PRO A 229 2.43 19.50 -12.08
CA PRO A 229 2.12 19.36 -10.65
C PRO A 229 0.63 19.14 -10.38
N VAL A 230 0.05 18.08 -10.96
CA VAL A 230 -1.33 17.67 -10.75
C VAL A 230 -1.39 16.59 -9.67
N CYS A 231 -2.30 16.73 -8.70
CA CYS A 231 -2.39 15.80 -7.57
C CYS A 231 -2.85 14.40 -8.01
N CYS A 232 -2.32 13.37 -7.35
CA CYS A 232 -2.68 11.98 -7.61
C CYS A 232 -4.07 11.57 -7.10
N GLY A 233 -4.75 12.43 -6.32
CA GLY A 233 -6.09 12.16 -5.78
C GLY A 233 -6.16 11.21 -4.57
N ARG A 234 -5.03 10.65 -4.11
CA ARG A 234 -4.98 9.73 -2.96
C ARG A 234 -5.75 10.22 -1.71
N PRO A 235 -5.63 11.49 -1.27
CA PRO A 235 -6.36 11.94 -0.09
C PRO A 235 -7.90 11.89 -0.26
N LEU A 236 -8.40 12.22 -1.47
CA LEU A 236 -9.82 12.13 -1.81
C LEU A 236 -10.31 10.68 -1.74
N ILE A 237 -9.56 9.77 -2.36
CA ILE A 237 -9.86 8.32 -2.36
C ILE A 237 -9.93 7.78 -0.92
N SER A 238 -8.91 8.06 -0.11
CA SER A 238 -8.82 7.53 1.27
C SER A 238 -9.92 8.02 2.22
N ARG A 239 -10.62 9.09 1.85
CA ARG A 239 -11.74 9.66 2.60
C ARG A 239 -13.08 9.39 1.91
N GLY A 240 -13.11 8.64 0.81
CA GLY A 240 -14.31 8.29 0.07
C GLY A 240 -14.98 9.46 -0.65
N PHE A 241 -14.24 10.52 -1.02
CA PHE A 241 -14.70 11.59 -1.92
C PHE A 241 -14.51 11.14 -3.37
N LEU A 242 -15.26 10.10 -3.78
CA LEU A 242 -14.97 9.39 -5.03
C LEU A 242 -15.39 10.14 -6.29
N ASP A 243 -16.39 11.02 -6.21
CA ASP A 243 -16.78 11.86 -7.34
C ASP A 243 -15.72 12.93 -7.62
N GLU A 244 -15.22 13.61 -6.59
CA GLU A 244 -14.10 14.54 -6.72
C GLU A 244 -12.79 13.84 -7.09
N ALA A 245 -12.56 12.64 -6.57
CA ALA A 245 -11.41 11.82 -6.95
C ALA A 245 -11.45 11.44 -8.43
N ARG A 246 -12.62 11.18 -9.01
CA ARG A 246 -12.80 10.90 -10.44
C ARG A 246 -12.39 12.11 -11.29
N LEU A 247 -12.89 13.31 -10.95
CA LEU A 247 -12.53 14.54 -11.66
C LEU A 247 -11.02 14.84 -11.55
N GLN A 248 -10.43 14.64 -10.37
CA GLN A 248 -8.99 14.79 -10.17
C GLN A 248 -8.18 13.77 -10.99
N ALA A 249 -8.67 12.53 -11.08
CA ALA A 249 -8.06 11.47 -11.86
C ALA A 249 -8.09 11.78 -13.36
N GLU A 250 -9.20 12.27 -13.90
CA GLU A 250 -9.31 12.69 -15.31
C GLU A 250 -8.33 13.81 -15.64
N SER A 251 -8.22 14.81 -14.78
CA SER A 251 -7.23 15.90 -14.91
C SER A 251 -5.80 15.37 -14.92
N LEU A 252 -5.49 14.43 -14.00
CA LEU A 252 -4.17 13.82 -13.91
C LEU A 252 -3.84 12.98 -15.14
N VAL A 253 -4.78 12.14 -15.60
CA VAL A 253 -4.60 11.32 -16.81
C VAL A 253 -4.34 12.21 -18.01
N LYS A 254 -5.10 13.30 -18.18
CA LYS A 254 -4.86 14.28 -19.23
C LYS A 254 -3.45 14.89 -19.16
N ALA A 255 -2.98 15.23 -17.96
CA ALA A 255 -1.66 15.83 -17.76
C ALA A 255 -0.49 14.84 -17.96
N LEU A 256 -0.66 13.58 -17.58
CA LEU A 256 0.39 12.56 -17.67
C LEU A 256 0.37 11.77 -18.98
N SER A 257 -0.72 11.79 -19.75
CA SER A 257 -0.86 11.03 -21.00
C SER A 257 0.25 11.36 -22.03
N PRO A 258 0.61 12.62 -22.29
CA PRO A 258 1.73 12.94 -23.19
C PRO A 258 3.07 12.36 -22.70
N LEU A 259 3.33 12.40 -21.40
CA LEU A 259 4.56 11.83 -20.80
C LEU A 259 4.59 10.30 -20.91
N ALA A 260 3.45 9.64 -20.71
CA ALA A 260 3.34 8.19 -20.86
C ALA A 260 3.53 7.76 -22.32
N GLN A 261 3.00 8.52 -23.28
CA GLN A 261 3.14 8.29 -24.72
C GLN A 261 4.56 8.53 -25.23
N ALA A 262 5.33 9.41 -24.59
CA ALA A 262 6.75 9.59 -24.88
C ALA A 262 7.60 8.34 -24.53
N HIS A 263 7.00 7.32 -23.91
CA HIS A 263 7.64 6.07 -23.50
C HIS A 263 8.88 6.25 -22.60
N ARG A 264 8.97 7.40 -21.90
CA ARG A 264 10.00 7.69 -20.91
C ARG A 264 9.50 7.31 -19.50
N PRO A 265 10.42 6.94 -18.57
CA PRO A 265 10.03 6.55 -17.23
C PRO A 265 9.55 7.76 -16.42
N ILE A 266 8.34 7.63 -15.84
CA ILE A 266 7.86 8.55 -14.80
C ILE A 266 8.08 7.88 -13.44
N VAL A 267 8.86 8.54 -12.59
CA VAL A 267 9.28 8.03 -11.29
C VAL A 267 8.48 8.66 -10.18
N PHE A 268 7.85 7.81 -9.38
CA PHE A 268 7.14 8.20 -8.17
C PHE A 268 8.01 7.89 -6.95
N LEU A 269 8.26 8.90 -6.11
CA LEU A 269 8.93 8.70 -4.83
C LEU A 269 7.93 8.37 -3.71
N GLU A 270 6.71 8.89 -3.79
CA GLU A 270 5.63 8.63 -2.85
C GLU A 270 4.81 7.39 -3.26
N PRO A 271 4.89 6.26 -2.52
CA PRO A 271 4.19 5.04 -2.85
C PRO A 271 2.67 5.19 -2.88
N GLY A 272 2.10 6.08 -2.05
CA GLY A 272 0.68 6.35 -2.02
C GLY A 272 0.15 6.94 -3.34
N CYS A 273 0.92 7.86 -3.96
CA CYS A 273 0.58 8.40 -5.27
C CYS A 273 0.81 7.38 -6.38
N TRP A 274 1.91 6.62 -6.35
CA TRP A 274 2.10 5.54 -7.33
C TRP A 274 0.94 4.55 -7.30
N SER A 275 0.57 4.08 -6.11
CA SER A 275 -0.54 3.15 -5.96
C SER A 275 -1.88 3.77 -6.40
N ALA A 276 -2.07 5.08 -6.25
CA ALA A 276 -3.30 5.71 -6.70
C ALA A 276 -3.37 5.62 -8.22
N VAL A 277 -2.32 6.10 -8.89
CA VAL A 277 -2.25 6.16 -10.35
C VAL A 277 -2.32 4.79 -11.01
N ILE A 278 -1.59 3.80 -10.46
CA ILE A 278 -1.50 2.47 -11.05
C ILE A 278 -2.71 1.60 -10.74
N ASP A 279 -3.26 1.73 -9.55
CA ASP A 279 -4.11 0.68 -8.98
C ASP A 279 -5.51 1.16 -8.60
N ASP A 280 -5.71 2.45 -8.32
CA ASP A 280 -7.05 2.99 -8.00
C ASP A 280 -7.68 3.65 -9.21
N LEU A 281 -6.93 4.51 -9.90
CA LEU A 281 -7.42 5.32 -11.01
C LEU A 281 -8.05 4.49 -12.15
N PRO A 282 -7.47 3.36 -12.61
CA PRO A 282 -8.07 2.55 -13.67
C PRO A 282 -9.48 2.03 -13.36
N HIS A 283 -9.86 2.00 -12.08
CA HIS A 283 -11.17 1.56 -11.63
C HIS A 283 -12.10 2.73 -11.27
N LEU A 284 -11.62 3.97 -11.36
CA LEU A 284 -12.38 5.16 -11.01
C LEU A 284 -12.75 5.99 -12.25
N VAL A 285 -11.87 5.97 -13.26
CA VAL A 285 -12.10 6.61 -14.55
C VAL A 285 -12.43 5.57 -15.61
N SER A 286 -13.52 5.79 -16.35
CA SER A 286 -13.79 5.04 -17.57
C SER A 286 -12.79 5.51 -18.63
N LEU A 287 -11.70 4.78 -18.84
CA LEU A 287 -10.77 5.03 -19.95
C LEU A 287 -11.36 4.57 -21.29
N VAL A 288 -12.66 4.83 -21.51
CA VAL A 288 -13.32 4.62 -22.80
C VAL A 288 -13.31 5.95 -23.55
N GLY A 289 -12.17 6.26 -24.17
CA GLY A 289 -12.20 6.99 -25.44
C GLY A 289 -12.76 6.05 -26.52
N PRO A 290 -13.40 6.56 -27.59
CA PRO A 290 -13.92 5.72 -28.66
C PRO A 290 -12.75 4.95 -29.32
N GLY A 291 -12.61 3.65 -29.03
CA GLY A 291 -11.72 2.77 -29.81
C GLY A 291 -10.76 1.83 -29.06
N ILE A 292 -10.68 1.80 -27.73
CA ILE A 292 -9.77 0.87 -27.03
C ILE A 292 -10.56 -0.19 -26.25
N SER A 293 -10.72 -1.36 -26.88
CA SER A 293 -11.30 -2.57 -26.28
C SER A 293 -10.34 -3.18 -25.25
N HIS A 294 -10.86 -3.48 -24.06
CA HIS A 294 -10.15 -4.16 -22.98
C HIS A 294 -9.60 -5.51 -23.42
N ARG A 295 -8.27 -5.66 -23.43
CA ARG A 295 -7.60 -6.94 -23.13
C ARG A 295 -6.56 -6.67 -22.04
N GLY A 296 -6.75 -7.33 -20.90
CA GLY A 296 -6.03 -7.11 -19.64
C GLY A 296 -4.50 -7.18 -19.76
N GLY A 297 -3.88 -6.01 -19.87
CA GLY A 297 -2.47 -5.75 -19.62
C GLY A 297 -2.32 -4.46 -18.82
N PRO A 298 -1.24 -4.27 -18.02
CA PRO A 298 -1.04 -3.05 -17.25
C PRO A 298 -0.97 -1.84 -18.18
N LEU A 299 -1.90 -0.90 -18.00
CA LEU A 299 -2.18 0.23 -18.91
C LEU A 299 -1.06 1.29 -18.99
N LEU A 300 0.00 1.17 -18.18
CA LEU A 300 1.13 2.11 -18.16
C LEU A 300 2.43 1.36 -17.82
N PRO A 301 3.05 0.64 -18.77
CA PRO A 301 4.18 -0.25 -18.48
C PRO A 301 5.47 0.46 -18.02
N ASN A 302 5.53 1.80 -18.15
CA ASN A 302 6.75 2.58 -17.89
C ASN A 302 6.79 3.28 -16.53
N LEU A 303 5.80 3.05 -15.66
CA LEU A 303 5.75 3.66 -14.33
C LEU A 303 6.55 2.85 -13.31
N ARG A 304 7.45 3.51 -12.57
CA ARG A 304 8.36 2.86 -11.62
C ARG A 304 8.36 3.56 -10.27
N THR A 305 8.38 2.78 -9.20
CA THR A 305 8.75 3.26 -7.86
C THR A 305 10.26 3.08 -7.67
N MET A 306 10.91 4.03 -6.99
CA MET A 306 12.27 3.80 -6.50
C MET A 306 12.21 2.85 -5.30
N GLY A 307 12.39 1.54 -5.54
CA GLY A 307 12.43 0.57 -4.42
C GLY A 307 12.35 -0.93 -4.72
N GLY A 308 12.30 -1.38 -5.99
CA GLY A 308 12.01 -2.79 -6.26
C GLY A 308 12.63 -3.38 -7.53
N ARG A 309 13.94 -3.71 -7.48
CA ARG A 309 14.60 -4.95 -7.98
C ARG A 309 16.09 -4.70 -8.21
N ARG A 310 16.92 -5.58 -7.64
CA ARG A 310 18.34 -5.73 -7.96
C ARG A 310 18.48 -6.24 -9.39
N SER A 311 19.25 -5.55 -10.22
CA SER A 311 19.95 -6.15 -11.35
C SER A 311 21.38 -6.49 -10.90
N SER A 312 21.65 -7.78 -10.77
CA SER A 312 23.01 -8.31 -10.87
C SER A 312 23.31 -8.56 -12.34
N GLY A 313 24.37 -7.97 -12.89
CA GLY A 313 24.94 -8.43 -14.17
C GLY A 313 25.50 -7.32 -15.06
N THR A 314 26.75 -6.96 -14.79
CA THR A 314 27.84 -6.84 -15.79
C THR A 314 27.50 -6.37 -17.20
N LEU A 315 27.88 -5.13 -17.51
CA LEU A 315 28.23 -4.71 -18.87
C LEU A 315 29.76 -4.54 -18.93
N ARG A 316 30.39 -5.44 -19.69
CA ARG A 316 31.73 -5.25 -20.26
C ARG A 316 31.53 -4.52 -21.59
N ALA A 317 32.10 -3.34 -21.74
CA ALA A 317 32.44 -2.79 -23.04
C ALA A 317 33.66 -1.87 -22.90
N ASN A 318 34.67 -2.19 -23.72
CA ASN A 318 35.92 -1.46 -23.91
C ASN A 318 35.68 0.03 -24.17
N HIS A 319 36.44 0.90 -23.52
CA HIS A 319 37.08 2.02 -24.22
C HIS A 319 38.38 2.45 -23.52
N LYS A 320 39.30 2.89 -24.36
CA LYS A 320 40.73 3.13 -24.17
C LYS A 320 41.10 4.00 -22.96
N ARG A 321 42.24 3.62 -22.35
CA ARG A 321 43.12 4.46 -21.52
C ARG A 321 43.17 5.91 -22.04
N ARG A 322 42.83 6.86 -21.18
CA ARG A 322 43.56 8.13 -21.03
C ARG A 322 43.72 8.40 -19.54
N ASP A 323 44.97 8.62 -19.17
CA ASP A 323 45.49 8.71 -17.82
C ASP A 323 45.12 10.03 -17.10
N ARG A 324 45.09 9.94 -15.75
CA ARG A 324 45.28 10.98 -14.72
C ARG A 324 44.18 12.03 -14.49
N ALA A 325 43.35 11.77 -13.47
CA ALA A 325 42.91 12.76 -12.49
C ALA A 325 42.79 12.08 -11.10
N ALA A 326 43.26 12.75 -10.06
CA ALA A 326 43.46 12.23 -8.70
C ALA A 326 42.14 11.82 -7.99
N PRO A 327 42.16 10.86 -7.04
CA PRO A 327 40.98 10.52 -6.25
C PRO A 327 40.57 11.67 -5.33
N TRP A 328 39.30 12.08 -5.43
CA TRP A 328 38.66 13.03 -4.53
C TRP A 328 38.62 12.47 -3.10
N PRO A 329 38.99 13.26 -2.06
CA PRO A 329 38.93 12.79 -0.68
C PRO A 329 37.47 12.58 -0.26
N LEU A 330 37.15 11.36 0.16
CA LEU A 330 35.87 11.04 0.79
C LEU A 330 35.72 11.87 2.07
N PRO A 331 34.54 12.47 2.35
CA PRO A 331 34.29 13.09 3.64
C PRO A 331 34.38 12.04 4.78
N PRO A 332 34.80 12.43 5.99
CA PRO A 332 34.89 11.53 7.11
C PRO A 332 33.54 10.87 7.39
N LYS A 333 33.58 9.56 7.66
CA LYS A 333 32.41 8.73 7.99
C LYS A 333 31.60 9.40 9.10
N SER A 334 30.32 9.69 8.84
CA SER A 334 29.39 10.04 9.91
C SER A 334 29.29 8.86 10.89
N PRO A 335 29.20 9.11 12.21
CA PRO A 335 29.14 8.03 13.20
C PRO A 335 27.77 7.34 13.27
N ASP A 336 26.79 7.76 12.47
CA ASP A 336 25.46 7.18 12.49
C ASP A 336 25.43 5.82 11.78
N ARG A 337 25.49 4.78 12.60
CA ARG A 337 25.05 3.42 12.23
C ARG A 337 23.60 3.48 11.77
N TYR A 338 23.39 3.58 10.46
CA TYR A 338 22.12 3.20 9.86
C TYR A 338 21.81 1.76 10.25
N ARG A 339 20.81 1.59 11.11
CA ARG A 339 20.31 0.29 11.55
C ARG A 339 19.52 -0.34 10.40
N THR A 340 20.24 -0.85 9.40
CA THR A 340 19.67 -1.83 8.48
C THR A 340 19.43 -3.09 9.31
N GLY A 341 18.15 -3.43 9.54
CA GLY A 341 17.76 -4.63 10.28
C GLY A 341 18.16 -5.91 9.53
N ARG A 342 19.43 -6.28 9.56
CA ARG A 342 19.92 -7.62 9.24
C ARG A 342 20.44 -8.24 10.53
N ARG A 343 19.61 -9.01 11.22
CA ARG A 343 20.12 -10.05 12.12
C ARG A 343 20.54 -11.24 11.27
N SER A 344 21.83 -11.55 11.32
CA SER A 344 22.45 -12.75 10.78
C SER A 344 21.98 -13.97 11.57
N HIS A 345 21.17 -14.83 10.94
CA HIS A 345 21.08 -16.24 11.32
C HIS A 345 21.26 -17.09 10.05
N SER A 346 22.39 -17.78 10.01
CA SER A 346 22.75 -18.80 9.05
C SER A 346 21.88 -20.04 9.25
N ALA A 347 20.69 -20.04 8.65
CA ALA A 347 19.91 -21.27 8.45
C ALA A 347 19.91 -21.61 6.96
N ARG A 348 20.51 -22.74 6.60
CA ARG A 348 20.47 -23.29 5.24
C ARG A 348 19.02 -23.61 4.87
N TRP A 349 18.43 -22.78 4.03
CA TRP A 349 17.14 -23.08 3.40
C TRP A 349 17.39 -23.78 2.06
N ARG A 350 17.06 -25.08 1.95
CA ARG A 350 16.83 -25.73 0.66
C ARG A 350 15.47 -25.26 0.14
N MET A 351 15.48 -24.27 -0.75
CA MET A 351 14.32 -23.95 -1.59
C MET A 351 14.09 -25.11 -2.57
N GLN A 352 12.97 -25.82 -2.40
CA GLN A 352 12.58 -26.93 -3.27
C GLN A 352 11.69 -26.50 -4.45
N HIS A 353 11.74 -25.24 -4.86
CA HIS A 353 11.10 -24.75 -6.08
C HIS A 353 12.06 -23.86 -6.86
N ARG A 354 12.50 -24.36 -8.03
CA ARG A 354 13.33 -23.59 -8.97
C ARG A 354 12.43 -22.60 -9.73
N PRO A 355 12.75 -21.30 -9.80
CA PRO A 355 11.99 -20.35 -10.61
C PRO A 355 12.18 -20.67 -12.10
N ARG A 356 11.07 -20.89 -12.82
CA ARG A 356 11.06 -21.04 -14.28
C ARG A 356 11.33 -19.66 -14.91
N GLN A 357 12.36 -19.56 -15.75
CA GLN A 357 12.65 -18.33 -16.49
C GLN A 357 11.98 -18.39 -17.86
N TRP A 358 11.21 -17.35 -18.16
CA TRP A 358 10.51 -17.15 -19.42
C TRP A 358 11.07 -15.90 -20.09
N LEU A 359 11.27 -15.98 -21.40
CA LEU A 359 11.78 -14.88 -22.21
C LEU A 359 10.80 -14.60 -23.34
N LEU A 360 10.42 -13.34 -23.49
CA LEU A 360 9.55 -12.90 -24.58
C LEU A 360 10.44 -12.52 -25.77
N ARG A 361 10.32 -13.23 -26.89
CA ARG A 361 11.02 -12.93 -28.13
C ARG A 361 10.01 -12.92 -29.28
N ASN A 362 9.96 -11.84 -30.04
CA ASN A 362 9.03 -11.64 -31.17
C ASN A 362 7.56 -11.96 -30.81
N GLY A 363 7.09 -11.47 -29.65
CA GLY A 363 5.69 -11.60 -29.25
C GLY A 363 5.26 -12.99 -28.75
N ARG A 364 6.16 -13.97 -28.61
CA ARG A 364 5.86 -15.28 -28.00
C ARG A 364 6.72 -15.54 -26.76
N LEU A 365 6.11 -16.14 -25.72
CA LEU A 365 6.81 -16.60 -24.52
C LEU A 365 7.54 -17.92 -24.84
N ILE A 366 8.86 -17.93 -24.67
CA ILE A 366 9.69 -19.11 -24.86
C ILE A 366 10.32 -19.49 -23.51
N TRP A 367 10.25 -20.77 -23.17
CA TRP A 367 10.86 -21.32 -21.96
C TRP A 367 12.36 -21.59 -22.17
N VAL A 368 13.20 -21.08 -21.28
CA VAL A 368 14.66 -21.29 -21.38
C VAL A 368 15.13 -22.21 -20.26
N ARG A 369 15.63 -23.40 -20.65
CA ARG A 369 16.22 -24.39 -19.73
C ARG A 369 17.67 -24.01 -19.44
N THR A 370 17.95 -23.42 -18.28
CA THR A 370 19.33 -23.15 -17.87
C THR A 370 20.02 -24.45 -17.44
N ARG A 371 21.06 -24.87 -18.19
CA ARG A 371 21.98 -25.93 -17.74
C ARG A 371 22.94 -25.34 -16.69
N PRO A 372 23.25 -26.05 -15.59
CA PRO A 372 24.24 -25.58 -14.63
C PRO A 372 25.65 -25.56 -15.27
N PRO A 373 26.52 -24.62 -14.90
CA PRO A 373 27.90 -24.62 -15.37
C PRO A 373 28.63 -25.87 -14.87
N ARG A 374 29.43 -26.49 -15.74
CA ARG A 374 30.34 -27.61 -15.38
C ARG A 374 31.36 -27.08 -14.38
N GLY A 375 31.42 -27.69 -13.20
CA GLY A 375 32.47 -27.42 -12.20
C GLY A 375 33.80 -28.02 -12.65
N VAL A 376 34.87 -27.24 -12.56
CA VAL A 376 36.27 -27.68 -12.68
C VAL A 376 36.63 -28.46 -11.39
N PRO A 377 37.41 -29.56 -11.46
CA PRO A 377 37.51 -30.54 -10.38
C PRO A 377 38.52 -30.13 -9.31
N GLY A 378 38.10 -30.14 -8.05
CA GLY A 378 38.94 -29.89 -6.88
C GLY A 378 39.05 -31.12 -5.97
N ASN A 379 40.19 -31.80 -6.09
CA ASN A 379 40.88 -32.72 -5.18
C ASN A 379 40.11 -33.60 -4.17
N ARG A 380 40.23 -34.92 -4.37
CA ARG A 380 40.09 -35.98 -3.35
C ARG A 380 41.37 -36.10 -2.52
N ARG A 381 41.23 -36.19 -1.19
CA ARG A 381 42.00 -37.02 -0.22
C ARG A 381 41.48 -36.65 1.19
N ALA A 382 40.76 -37.53 1.88
CA ALA A 382 41.22 -38.63 2.74
C ALA A 382 41.30 -38.18 4.23
N GLY A 383 40.59 -38.89 5.11
CA GLY A 383 40.65 -38.70 6.57
C GLY A 383 39.50 -39.42 7.28
N ALA A 384 39.83 -40.50 7.99
CA ALA A 384 38.95 -41.46 8.66
C ALA A 384 38.22 -40.90 9.92
N GLY A 385 37.29 -41.71 10.48
CA GLY A 385 36.38 -41.40 11.60
C GLY A 385 37.02 -41.12 12.98
N PRO A 386 36.31 -41.20 14.13
CA PRO A 386 35.29 -42.20 14.48
C PRO A 386 34.01 -41.67 15.20
N ARG A 387 33.18 -42.62 15.63
CA ARG A 387 31.84 -42.50 16.23
C ARG A 387 31.81 -42.05 17.70
N SER A 388 30.71 -41.35 18.04
CA SER A 388 29.99 -41.26 19.34
C SER A 388 30.67 -40.43 20.47
N PRO A 389 29.95 -39.84 21.46
CA PRO A 389 28.73 -40.34 22.11
C PRO A 389 27.56 -39.35 22.28
N ARG A 390 26.36 -39.90 22.54
CA ARG A 390 25.23 -39.18 23.16
C ARG A 390 25.59 -38.87 24.62
N PRO A 391 25.12 -37.74 25.18
CA PRO A 391 24.57 -37.80 26.54
C PRO A 391 23.32 -36.87 26.65
N PRO A 392 22.75 -36.62 27.85
CA PRO A 392 21.44 -37.15 28.24
C PRO A 392 20.44 -36.01 28.59
N TRP A 393 19.35 -36.36 29.27
CA TRP A 393 18.36 -35.48 29.95
C TRP A 393 17.03 -35.26 29.24
N THR A 394 16.12 -36.15 29.62
CA THR A 394 14.67 -36.04 29.69
C THR A 394 14.20 -34.72 30.30
N CYS A 395 13.24 -34.06 29.67
CA CYS A 395 12.39 -33.07 30.35
C CYS A 395 10.91 -33.44 30.18
N ARG A 396 10.25 -33.63 31.32
CA ARG A 396 8.86 -34.08 31.49
C ARG A 396 7.89 -33.08 30.87
N ARG A 397 6.87 -33.57 30.15
CA ARG A 397 5.67 -32.80 29.78
C ARG A 397 4.66 -32.87 30.94
N PRO A 398 3.99 -31.78 31.34
CA PRO A 398 2.78 -31.88 32.14
C PRO A 398 1.63 -32.36 31.24
N ARG A 399 1.01 -33.48 31.63
CA ARG A 399 -0.33 -33.88 31.15
C ARG A 399 -1.35 -33.00 31.86
N VAL A 400 -2.13 -32.22 31.12
CA VAL A 400 -3.35 -31.60 31.61
C VAL A 400 -4.50 -32.59 31.34
N GLN A 401 -5.11 -33.12 32.40
CA GLN A 401 -6.34 -33.90 32.36
C GLN A 401 -7.53 -32.95 32.17
N LEU A 402 -8.37 -33.22 31.16
CA LEU A 402 -9.69 -32.61 31.01
C LEU A 402 -10.73 -33.47 31.78
N PRO A 403 -11.70 -32.87 32.48
CA PRO A 403 -12.77 -33.64 33.12
C PRO A 403 -13.84 -34.09 32.10
N PRO A 404 -14.59 -35.18 32.38
CA PRO A 404 -15.57 -35.76 31.46
C PRO A 404 -16.91 -34.98 31.43
N PRO A 405 -17.76 -35.20 30.41
CA PRO A 405 -19.00 -34.44 30.24
C PRO A 405 -20.10 -34.95 31.18
N GLY A 406 -20.61 -34.05 32.02
CA GLY A 406 -21.78 -34.28 32.88
C GLY A 406 -23.09 -33.84 32.22
N ARG A 407 -24.12 -34.67 32.38
CA ARG A 407 -25.49 -34.52 31.86
C ARG A 407 -26.18 -33.23 32.31
N ALA A 408 -27.07 -32.72 31.45
CA ALA A 408 -28.06 -31.70 31.76
C ALA A 408 -29.07 -32.18 32.83
N PRO A 409 -29.67 -31.23 33.57
CA PRO A 409 -31.06 -31.34 33.97
C PRO A 409 -31.92 -30.23 33.39
N ASP A 410 -33.13 -30.66 33.06
CA ASP A 410 -34.30 -29.93 32.60
C ASP A 410 -35.03 -29.22 33.78
N ARG A 411 -36.02 -28.37 33.45
CA ARG A 411 -36.90 -27.51 34.30
C ARG A 411 -36.34 -26.09 34.59
N GLY A 412 -37.05 -24.98 34.44
CA GLY A 412 -38.45 -24.69 34.11
C GLY A 412 -38.86 -23.34 34.73
N ALA A 413 -39.54 -22.49 33.96
CA ALA A 413 -40.48 -21.42 34.33
C ALA A 413 -40.11 -20.26 35.31
N GLY A 414 -40.58 -19.06 34.96
CA GLY A 414 -40.71 -17.84 35.80
C GLY A 414 -40.16 -16.59 35.10
N ILE A 415 -40.91 -15.86 34.27
CA ILE A 415 -41.84 -14.76 34.63
C ILE A 415 -41.34 -13.94 35.83
N ILE A 416 -41.03 -12.65 35.60
CA ILE A 416 -41.59 -11.49 36.32
C ILE A 416 -41.17 -10.18 35.60
N ASP A 417 -42.22 -9.40 35.31
CA ASP A 417 -42.33 -7.99 34.93
C ASP A 417 -41.62 -7.00 35.87
N GLY A 418 -41.43 -5.74 35.45
CA GLY A 418 -41.41 -4.63 36.41
C GLY A 418 -40.46 -3.44 36.19
N ARG A 419 -40.88 -2.53 35.31
CA ARG A 419 -40.92 -1.05 35.42
C ARG A 419 -39.99 -0.26 36.39
N MET A 420 -39.45 0.82 35.79
CA MET A 420 -39.43 2.25 36.18
C MET A 420 -38.97 2.75 37.58
N ALA A 421 -38.38 3.95 37.47
CA ALA A 421 -38.18 5.03 38.46
C ALA A 421 -36.77 5.01 39.09
N GLY A 422 -36.05 6.12 39.24
CA GLY A 422 -36.32 7.54 39.08
C GLY A 422 -35.11 8.27 39.69
N ARG A 423 -34.78 9.47 39.20
CA ARG A 423 -33.77 10.35 39.82
C ARG A 423 -34.13 10.66 41.29
N PRO A 424 -33.16 11.13 42.10
CA PRO A 424 -33.10 12.58 42.28
C PRO A 424 -31.67 13.17 42.34
N THR A 425 -31.66 14.45 42.04
CA THR A 425 -30.62 15.48 42.12
C THR A 425 -30.17 15.80 43.55
N ARG A 426 -28.91 16.20 43.69
CA ARG A 426 -28.52 17.52 44.22
C ARG A 426 -27.25 17.99 43.54
#